data_AF-A0A956CJD3-F1
#
_entry.id   AF-A0A956CJD3-F1
#
_cell.length_a   1.000
_cell.length_b   1.000
_cell.length_c   1.000
_cell.angle_alpha   90.00
_cell.angle_beta   90.00
_cell.angle_gamma   90.00
#
_symmetry.space_group_name_H-M   'P 1'
#
loop_
_entity.id
_entity.type
_entity.pdbx_description
1 polymer ?
#
loop_
_entity_poly.entity_id
_entity_poly.type
_entity_poly.pdbx_seq_one_letter_code
_entity_poly.pdbx_strand_id
1 'polypeptide(L)'
;MCFRATISTFATLAFLVACGGGGGSKPGDMDGGVDDGSFKCTSNDSVACIDGVHYSCESAGAEGLGLKVKTEDCEAKGLSCFSDLGCKLCMPDLLGCNEGNVARCKSDGSAWDLVEECDPEKTLVCYTGQCQDPCEVAVAQSSYLGCDFFAADLDNAALEDGKDASSQQFAVVISNPNPVAATVTIERNDAPYGEEPNIVTVETRVVAAGDLEVFELERREVDGSSSNRQCTVDGDACPGSEVCVCLDEEQTLCRCRRSPTASGLNDGTHSALSSQAYRLRSTWPLIAYQ
;
A
#
# COMPACT_ATOMS: atom_id res chain seq x y z
N MET A 1 64.04 9.83 -15.00
CA MET A 1 63.93 8.76 -16.01
C MET A 1 62.54 8.82 -16.61
N CYS A 2 62.45 9.11 -17.91
CA CYS A 2 61.21 9.03 -18.70
C CYS A 2 60.71 7.59 -18.78
N PHE A 3 59.39 7.38 -18.76
CA PHE A 3 58.61 6.53 -19.70
C PHE A 3 57.12 6.70 -19.32
N ARG A 4 56.38 7.50 -20.08
CA ARG A 4 55.44 7.12 -21.15
C ARG A 4 54.09 6.60 -20.64
N ALA A 5 53.12 7.50 -20.75
CA ALA A 5 51.70 7.22 -20.82
C ALA A 5 51.40 6.19 -21.92
N THR A 6 50.46 5.31 -21.63
CA THR A 6 49.69 4.61 -22.67
C THR A 6 48.22 4.68 -22.27
N ILE A 7 47.51 5.57 -22.94
CA ILE A 7 46.06 5.72 -22.89
C ILE A 7 45.49 4.51 -23.66
N SER A 8 44.74 3.64 -22.97
CA SER A 8 43.97 2.59 -23.64
C SER A 8 42.50 3.01 -23.67
N THR A 9 42.13 3.60 -24.80
CA THR A 9 40.76 3.79 -25.27
C THR A 9 40.10 2.43 -25.43
N PHE A 10 39.18 2.08 -24.53
CA PHE A 10 38.20 1.02 -24.78
C PHE A 10 36.92 1.65 -25.34
N ALA A 11 36.54 1.14 -26.50
CA ALA A 11 35.48 1.64 -27.35
C ALA A 11 34.10 1.46 -26.69
N THR A 12 33.37 2.56 -26.61
CA THR A 12 31.96 2.61 -26.24
C THR A 12 31.14 1.99 -27.36
N LEU A 13 30.66 0.75 -27.16
CA LEU A 13 29.73 0.09 -28.07
C LEU A 13 28.33 0.65 -27.81
N ALA A 14 27.97 1.73 -28.50
CA ALA A 14 26.63 2.28 -28.49
C ALA A 14 25.70 1.37 -29.30
N PHE A 15 24.93 0.52 -28.61
CA PHE A 15 23.79 -0.17 -29.21
C PHE A 15 22.68 0.86 -29.46
N LEU A 16 22.59 1.32 -30.71
CA LEU A 16 21.41 1.99 -31.23
C LEU A 16 20.27 0.95 -31.29
N VAL A 17 19.40 0.98 -30.29
CA VAL A 17 18.08 0.34 -30.37
C VAL A 17 17.25 1.19 -31.33
N ALA A 18 17.24 0.77 -32.60
CA ALA A 18 16.27 1.22 -33.58
C ALA A 18 14.89 0.67 -33.19
N CYS A 19 14.07 1.45 -32.50
CA CYS A 19 12.63 1.24 -32.52
C CYS A 19 12.14 1.60 -33.92
N GLY A 20 11.93 0.57 -34.74
CA GLY A 20 11.21 0.69 -36.00
C GLY A 20 9.84 1.33 -35.74
N GLY A 21 9.50 2.32 -36.57
CA GLY A 21 8.20 2.96 -36.60
C GLY A 21 7.12 1.93 -36.91
N GLY A 22 6.48 1.42 -35.86
CA GLY A 22 5.18 0.79 -35.95
C GLY A 22 4.13 1.89 -35.95
N GLY A 23 3.64 2.25 -37.13
CA GLY A 23 2.44 3.04 -37.30
C GLY A 23 1.27 2.29 -36.67
N GLY A 24 0.98 2.59 -35.41
CA GLY A 24 -0.26 2.21 -34.75
C GLY A 24 -1.36 3.10 -35.29
N SER A 25 -2.04 2.65 -36.34
CA SER A 25 -3.38 3.13 -36.66
C SER A 25 -4.23 2.87 -35.43
N LYS A 26 -4.58 3.94 -34.70
CA LYS A 26 -5.67 3.87 -33.73
C LYS A 26 -6.93 3.43 -34.48
N PRO A 27 -7.78 2.57 -33.90
CA PRO A 27 -9.11 2.33 -34.45
C PRO A 27 -9.82 3.67 -34.56
N GLY A 28 -10.15 4.06 -35.78
CA GLY A 28 -11.05 5.16 -36.03
C GLY A 28 -12.44 4.70 -35.67
N ASP A 29 -13.00 5.31 -34.64
CA ASP A 29 -14.42 5.66 -34.57
C ASP A 29 -14.47 7.02 -33.87
N MET A 30 -14.22 8.06 -34.67
CA MET A 30 -14.59 9.44 -34.36
C MET A 30 -15.46 9.90 -35.53
N ASP A 31 -16.77 9.72 -35.41
CA ASP A 31 -17.74 10.18 -36.42
C ASP A 31 -17.97 11.71 -36.38
N GLY A 32 -17.12 12.44 -35.64
CA GLY A 32 -16.94 13.88 -35.71
C GLY A 32 -15.48 14.22 -36.03
N GLY A 33 -15.25 14.97 -37.12
CA GLY A 33 -13.91 15.44 -37.47
C GLY A 33 -13.43 16.53 -36.50
N VAL A 34 -12.37 16.24 -35.74
CA VAL A 34 -11.63 17.26 -34.99
C VAL A 34 -10.52 17.79 -35.89
N ASP A 35 -10.74 18.95 -36.50
CA ASP A 35 -9.71 19.70 -37.23
C ASP A 35 -9.29 20.90 -36.38
N ASP A 36 -7.98 21.11 -36.24
CA ASP A 36 -7.37 22.27 -35.55
C ASP A 36 -7.85 22.46 -34.09
N GLY A 37 -8.21 21.37 -33.40
CA GLY A 37 -8.71 21.41 -32.02
C GLY A 37 -10.17 21.87 -31.90
N SER A 38 -10.92 21.91 -33.00
CA SER A 38 -12.34 22.29 -33.01
C SER A 38 -13.23 21.18 -33.57
N PHE A 39 -14.33 20.89 -32.88
CA PHE A 39 -15.35 19.93 -33.34
C PHE A 39 -16.13 20.52 -34.53
N LYS A 40 -16.28 19.73 -35.60
CA LYS A 40 -17.09 20.09 -36.78
C LYS A 40 -18.17 19.06 -37.04
N CYS A 41 -19.37 19.54 -37.39
CA CYS A 41 -20.46 18.69 -37.86
C CYS A 41 -20.16 18.15 -39.26
N THR A 42 -19.86 16.85 -39.36
CA THR A 42 -19.72 16.12 -40.63
C THR A 42 -21.00 15.40 -41.01
N SER A 43 -21.81 15.00 -40.03
CA SER A 43 -23.17 14.44 -40.20
C SER A 43 -24.09 14.92 -39.05
N ASN A 44 -25.39 14.62 -39.16
CA ASN A 44 -26.34 14.94 -38.09
C ASN A 44 -26.12 14.09 -36.82
N ASP A 45 -25.41 12.96 -36.95
CA ASP A 45 -25.10 12.04 -35.86
C ASP A 45 -23.68 12.24 -35.30
N SER A 46 -22.93 13.22 -35.83
CA SER A 46 -21.62 13.58 -35.29
C SER A 46 -21.74 13.97 -33.82
N VAL A 47 -21.02 13.25 -32.98
CA VAL A 47 -20.93 13.48 -31.55
C VAL A 47 -19.49 13.42 -31.08
N ALA A 48 -19.16 14.16 -30.04
CA ALA A 48 -17.86 14.06 -29.37
C ALA A 48 -17.95 14.54 -27.92
N CYS A 49 -17.06 14.02 -27.08
CA CYS A 49 -16.75 14.59 -25.78
C CYS A 49 -15.34 15.18 -25.81
N ILE A 50 -15.23 16.48 -25.58
CA ILE A 50 -13.94 17.19 -25.52
C ILE A 50 -13.96 18.01 -24.23
N ASP A 51 -12.98 17.76 -23.35
CA ASP A 51 -12.80 18.45 -22.08
C ASP A 51 -14.10 18.56 -21.23
N GLY A 52 -14.87 17.47 -21.13
CA GLY A 52 -16.11 17.43 -20.34
C GLY A 52 -17.34 18.06 -21.01
N VAL A 53 -17.19 18.62 -22.21
CA VAL A 53 -18.28 19.20 -23.01
C VAL A 53 -18.72 18.20 -24.08
N HIS A 54 -20.03 17.93 -24.13
CA HIS A 54 -20.65 17.15 -25.20
C HIS A 54 -20.94 18.03 -26.40
N TYR A 55 -20.48 17.60 -27.56
CA TYR A 55 -20.72 18.22 -28.84
C TYR A 55 -21.67 17.32 -29.63
N SER A 56 -22.73 17.92 -30.18
CA SER A 56 -23.69 17.26 -31.08
C SER A 56 -24.08 18.21 -32.21
N CYS A 57 -24.76 17.69 -33.21
CA CYS A 57 -25.19 18.47 -34.38
C CYS A 57 -26.71 18.57 -34.47
N GLU A 58 -27.22 19.77 -34.73
CA GLU A 58 -28.64 20.03 -34.96
C GLU A 58 -28.85 20.71 -36.33
N SER A 59 -30.01 20.52 -36.95
CA SER A 59 -30.34 21.15 -38.22
C SER A 59 -30.50 22.67 -38.07
N ALA A 60 -29.82 23.44 -38.91
CA ALA A 60 -29.89 24.89 -38.89
C ALA A 60 -31.09 25.42 -39.72
N GLY A 61 -32.22 25.68 -39.09
CA GLY A 61 -33.32 26.48 -39.66
C GLY A 61 -34.44 25.72 -40.37
N ALA A 62 -35.51 26.46 -40.70
CA ALA A 62 -36.80 25.94 -41.17
C ALA A 62 -36.77 25.20 -42.53
N GLU A 63 -35.65 25.26 -43.26
CA GLU A 63 -35.47 24.60 -44.57
C GLU A 63 -34.40 23.50 -44.56
N GLY A 64 -33.85 23.13 -43.38
CA GLY A 64 -32.94 21.99 -43.23
C GLY A 64 -31.57 22.12 -43.92
N LEU A 65 -31.20 23.32 -44.37
CA LEU A 65 -29.93 23.57 -45.05
C LEU A 65 -28.85 23.97 -44.04
N GLY A 66 -28.05 22.99 -43.62
CA GLY A 66 -26.86 23.16 -42.80
C GLY A 66 -26.96 22.52 -41.41
N LEU A 67 -25.80 22.19 -40.83
CA LEU A 67 -25.68 21.66 -39.47
C LEU A 67 -25.05 22.71 -38.57
N LYS A 68 -25.59 22.84 -37.36
CA LYS A 68 -25.07 23.71 -36.31
C LYS A 68 -24.57 22.85 -35.16
N VAL A 69 -23.40 23.22 -34.62
CA VAL A 69 -22.86 22.60 -33.41
C VAL A 69 -23.71 23.05 -32.21
N LYS A 70 -24.17 22.07 -31.44
CA LYS A 70 -24.78 22.22 -30.13
C LYS A 70 -23.80 21.69 -29.10
N THR A 71 -23.58 22.48 -28.06
CA THR A 71 -22.71 22.10 -26.93
C THR A 71 -23.53 21.94 -25.67
N GLU A 72 -23.14 20.98 -24.85
CA GLU A 72 -23.65 20.78 -23.51
C GLU A 72 -22.49 20.55 -22.55
N ASP A 73 -22.28 21.48 -21.63
CA ASP A 73 -21.26 21.37 -20.60
C ASP A 73 -21.73 20.39 -19.51
N CYS A 74 -21.17 19.18 -19.51
CA CYS A 74 -21.55 18.15 -18.55
C CYS A 74 -20.95 18.41 -17.17
N GLU A 75 -19.72 18.94 -17.11
CA GLU A 75 -19.02 19.23 -15.85
C GLU A 75 -19.73 20.34 -15.06
N ALA A 76 -20.19 21.40 -15.74
CA ALA A 76 -21.01 22.45 -15.13
C ALA A 76 -22.35 21.92 -14.54
N LYS A 77 -22.79 20.73 -14.95
CA LYS A 77 -23.96 20.03 -14.43
C LYS A 77 -23.62 18.92 -13.42
N GLY A 78 -22.33 18.67 -13.15
CA GLY A 78 -21.88 17.55 -12.31
C GLY A 78 -22.10 16.18 -12.95
N LEU A 79 -22.14 16.10 -14.28
CA LEU A 79 -22.36 14.88 -15.06
C LEU A 79 -21.10 14.47 -15.82
N SER A 80 -21.01 13.20 -16.18
CA SER A 80 -19.96 12.66 -17.05
C SER A 80 -20.37 12.78 -18.52
N CYS A 81 -19.39 13.10 -19.38
CA CYS A 81 -19.60 13.18 -20.82
C CYS A 81 -19.36 11.81 -21.47
N PHE A 82 -20.37 11.29 -22.17
CA PHE A 82 -20.25 10.09 -23.00
C PHE A 82 -20.60 10.44 -24.44
N SER A 83 -19.71 10.15 -25.40
CA SER A 83 -19.87 10.60 -26.80
C SER A 83 -21.24 10.25 -27.37
N ASP A 84 -21.66 8.99 -27.24
CA ASP A 84 -22.90 8.50 -27.86
C ASP A 84 -24.15 8.74 -27.00
N LEU A 85 -23.99 9.08 -25.72
CA LEU A 85 -25.09 9.17 -24.76
C LEU A 85 -25.34 10.59 -24.25
N GLY A 86 -24.43 11.52 -24.52
CA GLY A 86 -24.46 12.88 -24.00
C GLY A 86 -24.03 12.95 -22.53
N CYS A 87 -24.49 13.99 -21.85
CA CYS A 87 -24.25 14.17 -20.42
C CYS A 87 -25.10 13.19 -19.61
N LYS A 88 -24.47 12.25 -18.92
CA LYS A 88 -25.11 11.26 -18.03
C LYS A 88 -24.44 11.23 -16.68
N LEU A 89 -25.18 10.81 -15.66
CA LEU A 89 -24.61 10.64 -14.31
C LEU A 89 -23.65 9.46 -14.29
N CYS A 90 -24.03 8.37 -14.94
CA CYS A 90 -23.31 7.11 -15.00
C CYS A 90 -23.56 6.40 -16.34
N MET A 91 -22.72 5.41 -16.65
CA MET A 91 -22.91 4.59 -17.84
C MET A 91 -24.15 3.68 -17.65
N PRO A 92 -25.13 3.67 -18.57
CA PRO A 92 -26.33 2.87 -18.46
C PRO A 92 -26.07 1.40 -18.13
N ASP A 93 -26.90 0.84 -17.24
CA ASP A 93 -26.87 -0.55 -16.77
C ASP A 93 -25.57 -1.01 -16.07
N LEU A 94 -24.58 -0.11 -15.93
CA LEU A 94 -23.33 -0.38 -15.22
C LEU A 94 -23.62 -0.78 -13.79
N LEU A 95 -23.12 -1.96 -13.40
CA LEU A 95 -23.05 -2.36 -12.00
C LEU A 95 -21.74 -1.84 -11.42
N GLY A 96 -21.81 -1.09 -10.33
CA GLY A 96 -20.66 -0.45 -9.72
C GLY A 96 -20.92 -0.06 -8.28
N CYS A 97 -20.07 0.82 -7.77
CA CYS A 97 -20.17 1.33 -6.41
C CYS A 97 -20.68 2.77 -6.42
N ASN A 98 -21.72 3.04 -5.66
CA ASN A 98 -22.23 4.39 -5.42
C ASN A 98 -22.44 4.57 -3.92
N GLU A 99 -21.86 5.63 -3.36
CA GLU A 99 -21.98 5.96 -1.92
C GLU A 99 -21.61 4.78 -0.99
N GLY A 100 -20.60 3.99 -1.37
CA GLY A 100 -20.12 2.85 -0.58
C GLY A 100 -20.90 1.54 -0.77
N ASN A 101 -21.98 1.56 -1.54
CA ASN A 101 -22.89 0.44 -1.76
C ASN A 101 -22.87 -0.06 -3.21
N VAL A 102 -23.34 -1.28 -3.43
CA VAL A 102 -23.51 -1.82 -4.79
C VAL A 102 -24.74 -1.18 -5.40
N ALA A 103 -24.55 -0.53 -6.54
CA ALA A 103 -25.62 0.13 -7.26
C ALA A 103 -25.52 -0.17 -8.76
N ARG A 104 -26.67 -0.10 -9.42
CA ARG A 104 -26.78 -0.21 -10.88
C ARG A 104 -27.23 1.12 -11.45
N CYS A 105 -26.53 1.61 -12.45
CA CYS A 105 -26.97 2.79 -13.18
C CYS A 105 -28.26 2.47 -13.96
N LYS A 106 -29.26 3.36 -13.90
CA LYS A 106 -30.47 3.24 -14.72
C LYS A 106 -30.13 3.17 -16.21
N SER A 107 -30.97 2.51 -16.99
CA SER A 107 -30.81 2.38 -18.44
C SER A 107 -30.83 3.72 -19.19
N ASP A 108 -31.35 4.79 -18.58
CA ASP A 108 -31.31 6.14 -19.12
C ASP A 108 -30.09 6.96 -18.66
N GLY A 109 -29.23 6.40 -17.80
CA GLY A 109 -28.03 7.03 -17.24
C GLY A 109 -28.31 8.19 -16.27
N SER A 110 -29.55 8.32 -15.77
CA SER A 110 -29.97 9.47 -14.96
C SER A 110 -29.71 9.34 -13.47
N ALA A 111 -29.64 8.12 -12.95
CA ALA A 111 -29.49 7.84 -11.52
C ALA A 111 -28.90 6.45 -11.26
N TRP A 112 -28.45 6.23 -10.03
CA TRP A 112 -28.10 4.94 -9.48
C TRP A 112 -29.29 4.33 -8.74
N ASP A 113 -29.61 3.08 -9.03
CA ASP A 113 -30.52 2.26 -8.24
C ASP A 113 -29.70 1.37 -7.29
N LEU A 114 -29.99 1.44 -5.99
CA LEU A 114 -29.37 0.60 -4.98
C LEU A 114 -29.69 -0.88 -5.27
N VAL A 115 -28.66 -1.70 -5.36
CA VAL A 115 -28.77 -3.16 -5.57
C VAL A 115 -28.55 -3.89 -4.24
N GLU A 116 -27.50 -3.52 -3.52
CA GLU A 116 -27.12 -4.13 -2.25
C GLU A 116 -26.42 -3.09 -1.37
N GLU A 117 -26.83 -3.02 -0.10
CA GLU A 117 -26.17 -2.22 0.92
C GLU A 117 -25.05 -3.03 1.58
N CYS A 118 -23.82 -2.51 1.56
CA CYS A 118 -22.69 -3.19 2.15
C CYS A 118 -22.70 -3.01 3.67
N ASP A 119 -22.78 -4.13 4.38
CA ASP A 119 -22.95 -4.16 5.83
C ASP A 119 -21.71 -3.61 6.56
N PRO A 120 -21.80 -2.41 7.19
CA PRO A 120 -20.67 -1.82 7.89
C PRO A 120 -20.35 -2.54 9.19
N GLU A 121 -21.30 -3.27 9.80
CA GLU A 121 -21.03 -4.08 11.00
C GLU A 121 -20.15 -5.29 10.68
N LYS A 122 -20.17 -5.74 9.42
CA LYS A 122 -19.26 -6.76 8.88
C LYS A 122 -18.02 -6.17 8.21
N THR A 123 -17.82 -4.85 8.30
CA THR A 123 -16.71 -4.12 7.65
C THR A 123 -16.66 -4.35 6.13
N LEU A 124 -17.82 -4.56 5.49
CA LEU A 124 -17.87 -4.74 4.05
C LEU A 124 -17.92 -3.39 3.34
N VAL A 125 -17.18 -3.28 2.24
CA VAL A 125 -17.21 -2.10 1.36
C VAL A 125 -17.53 -2.52 -0.06
N CYS A 126 -18.21 -1.64 -0.81
CA CYS A 126 -18.34 -1.89 -2.23
C CYS A 126 -16.98 -1.76 -2.92
N TYR A 127 -16.54 -2.86 -3.51
CA TYR A 127 -15.38 -2.92 -4.38
C TYR A 127 -15.78 -3.57 -5.71
N THR A 128 -15.61 -2.85 -6.82
CA THR A 128 -15.93 -3.33 -8.18
C THR A 128 -17.37 -3.86 -8.36
N GLY A 129 -18.34 -3.25 -7.68
CA GLY A 129 -19.76 -3.63 -7.77
C GLY A 129 -20.14 -4.86 -6.94
N GLN A 130 -19.35 -5.18 -5.90
CA GLN A 130 -19.64 -6.24 -4.94
C GLN A 130 -19.25 -5.80 -3.53
N CYS A 131 -20.04 -6.19 -2.52
CA CYS A 131 -19.64 -5.99 -1.13
C CYS A 131 -18.55 -7.00 -0.76
N GLN A 132 -17.38 -6.50 -0.41
CA GLN A 132 -16.20 -7.31 -0.11
C GLN A 132 -15.52 -6.81 1.16
N ASP A 133 -14.82 -7.71 1.83
CA ASP A 133 -13.93 -7.37 2.93
C ASP A 133 -12.70 -6.64 2.37
N PRO A 134 -12.40 -5.41 2.81
CA PRO A 134 -11.27 -4.64 2.31
C PRO A 134 -9.91 -5.31 2.61
N CYS A 135 -9.80 -6.11 3.68
CA CYS A 135 -8.62 -6.91 4.00
C CYS A 135 -8.37 -7.99 2.96
N GLU A 136 -9.42 -8.72 2.56
CA GLU A 136 -9.32 -9.76 1.53
C GLU A 136 -8.97 -9.17 0.16
N VAL A 137 -9.54 -8.00 -0.18
CA VAL A 137 -9.19 -7.27 -1.40
C VAL A 137 -7.71 -6.87 -1.39
N ALA A 138 -7.20 -6.36 -0.26
CA ALA A 138 -5.80 -5.94 -0.13
C ALA A 138 -4.82 -7.11 -0.29
N VAL A 139 -5.16 -8.28 0.28
CA VAL A 139 -4.41 -9.54 0.11
C VAL A 139 -4.43 -9.99 -1.36
N ALA A 140 -5.60 -10.00 -2.00
CA ALA A 140 -5.75 -10.42 -3.40
C ALA A 140 -4.94 -9.53 -4.37
N GLN A 141 -4.77 -8.26 -4.04
CA GLN A 141 -3.99 -7.30 -4.85
C GLN A 141 -2.49 -7.33 -4.55
N SER A 142 -2.03 -8.11 -3.57
CA SER A 142 -0.63 -8.10 -3.12
C SER A 142 -0.13 -6.68 -2.82
N SER A 143 -0.99 -5.86 -2.22
CA SER A 143 -0.66 -4.48 -1.89
C SER A 143 0.25 -4.41 -0.64
N TYR A 144 0.89 -3.27 -0.40
CA TYR A 144 1.54 -3.00 0.89
C TYR A 144 0.53 -2.74 2.03
N LEU A 145 -0.77 -2.78 1.71
CA LEU A 145 -1.86 -2.72 2.68
C LEU A 145 -2.26 -4.13 3.09
N GLY A 146 -2.55 -4.30 4.37
CA GLY A 146 -2.99 -5.59 4.91
C GLY A 146 -3.63 -5.44 6.28
N CYS A 147 -4.24 -6.51 6.75
CA CYS A 147 -4.86 -6.55 8.08
C CYS A 147 -4.14 -7.51 9.03
N ASP A 148 -3.28 -8.38 8.52
CA ASP A 148 -2.41 -9.26 9.29
C ASP A 148 -0.95 -8.97 8.94
N PHE A 149 -0.15 -8.65 9.96
CA PHE A 149 1.29 -8.49 9.82
C PHE A 149 2.02 -9.31 10.88
N PHE A 150 3.23 -9.74 10.56
CA PHE A 150 4.14 -10.34 11.52
C PHE A 150 5.36 -9.45 11.66
N ALA A 151 5.63 -9.01 12.89
CA ALA A 151 6.80 -8.23 13.23
C ALA A 151 7.81 -9.12 13.95
N ALA A 152 9.05 -9.10 13.46
CA ALA A 152 10.11 -10.02 13.87
C ALA A 152 11.33 -9.21 14.28
N ASP A 153 11.73 -9.29 15.54
CA ASP A 153 12.91 -8.60 16.04
C ASP A 153 14.17 -9.27 15.45
N LEU A 154 14.86 -8.54 14.58
CA LEU A 154 16.00 -9.01 13.80
C LEU A 154 17.19 -8.07 14.02
N ASP A 155 18.36 -8.64 14.23
CA ASP A 155 19.60 -7.93 14.55
C ASP A 155 20.29 -7.29 13.33
N ASN A 156 19.50 -6.84 12.34
CA ASN A 156 19.86 -6.44 10.97
C ASN A 156 21.08 -5.52 10.77
N ALA A 157 21.65 -4.98 11.85
CA ALA A 157 23.00 -4.45 11.92
C ALA A 157 23.74 -4.95 13.19
N ALA A 158 24.87 -5.61 12.99
CA ALA A 158 25.85 -5.92 14.04
C ALA A 158 26.95 -4.84 14.03
N LEU A 159 26.88 -3.90 14.97
CA LEU A 159 27.83 -2.80 15.16
C LEU A 159 28.53 -2.94 16.51
N GLU A 160 29.86 -2.82 16.52
CA GLU A 160 30.66 -2.92 17.75
C GLU A 160 30.20 -1.96 18.87
N ASP A 161 30.51 -2.33 20.11
CA ASP A 161 30.25 -1.57 21.35
C ASP A 161 28.80 -1.51 21.88
N GLY A 162 27.91 -2.42 21.45
CA GLY A 162 26.51 -2.41 21.89
C GLY A 162 25.72 -1.31 21.19
N LYS A 163 26.06 -1.07 19.92
CA LYS A 163 25.29 -0.27 18.96
C LYS A 163 24.53 -1.16 17.97
N ASP A 164 24.55 -2.47 18.20
CA ASP A 164 23.81 -3.46 17.43
C ASP A 164 22.32 -3.11 17.39
N ALA A 165 21.61 -3.50 16.34
CA ALA A 165 20.16 -3.36 16.27
C ALA A 165 19.49 -4.03 17.49
N SER A 166 20.08 -5.13 17.97
CA SER A 166 19.63 -5.84 19.15
C SER A 166 19.72 -5.05 20.46
N SER A 167 20.49 -3.96 20.49
CA SER A 167 20.59 -3.09 21.68
C SER A 167 19.53 -1.98 21.74
N GLN A 168 18.71 -1.84 20.70
CA GLN A 168 17.75 -0.75 20.53
C GLN A 168 16.33 -1.15 20.97
N GLN A 169 15.46 -0.15 21.09
CA GLN A 169 14.03 -0.37 21.32
C GLN A 169 13.40 -0.98 20.07
N PHE A 170 12.86 -2.20 20.19
CA PHE A 170 12.06 -2.81 19.15
C PHE A 170 10.70 -2.10 19.07
N ALA A 171 10.29 -1.69 17.88
CA ALA A 171 9.03 -0.99 17.69
C ALA A 171 8.43 -1.33 16.32
N VAL A 172 7.13 -1.15 16.23
CA VAL A 172 6.40 -1.20 14.96
C VAL A 172 5.64 0.09 14.77
N VAL A 173 5.70 0.62 13.57
CA VAL A 173 5.03 1.84 13.17
C VAL A 173 3.87 1.49 12.26
N ILE A 174 2.68 1.94 12.62
CA ILE A 174 1.46 1.60 11.89
C ILE A 174 0.84 2.88 11.36
N SER A 175 0.68 2.93 10.03
CA SER A 175 0.05 4.03 9.32
C SER A 175 -1.33 3.63 8.81
N ASN A 176 -2.32 4.49 9.04
CA ASN A 176 -3.68 4.32 8.57
C ASN A 176 -4.00 5.29 7.42
N PRO A 177 -3.87 4.86 6.15
CA PRO A 177 -4.20 5.71 5.02
C PRO A 177 -5.71 5.81 4.73
N ASN A 178 -6.54 5.08 5.48
CA ASN A 178 -7.98 5.05 5.24
C ASN A 178 -8.66 6.31 5.80
N PRO A 179 -9.83 6.70 5.25
CA PRO A 179 -10.65 7.79 5.78
C PRO A 179 -11.42 7.43 7.06
N VAL A 180 -11.23 6.21 7.60
CA VAL A 180 -11.88 5.70 8.81
C VAL A 180 -10.83 5.22 9.80
N ALA A 181 -11.14 5.29 11.09
CA ALA A 181 -10.25 4.78 12.13
C ALA A 181 -10.18 3.25 12.11
N ALA A 182 -9.00 2.70 12.41
CA ALA A 182 -8.76 1.26 12.48
C ALA A 182 -8.40 0.86 13.91
N THR A 183 -8.93 -0.27 14.38
CA THR A 183 -8.50 -0.85 15.65
C THR A 183 -7.40 -1.86 15.37
N VAL A 184 -6.23 -1.63 15.97
CA VAL A 184 -5.08 -2.52 15.90
C VAL A 184 -4.98 -3.31 17.19
N THR A 185 -4.78 -4.61 17.09
CA THR A 185 -4.44 -5.51 18.19
C THR A 185 -3.10 -6.16 17.90
N ILE A 186 -2.15 -6.00 18.82
CA ILE A 186 -0.85 -6.66 18.79
C ILE A 186 -0.91 -7.86 19.73
N GLU A 187 -0.55 -9.01 19.19
CA GLU A 187 -0.63 -10.29 19.87
C GLU A 187 0.69 -11.03 19.78
N ARG A 188 0.84 -12.00 20.67
CA ARG A 188 2.05 -12.76 20.85
C ARG A 188 1.72 -14.19 21.22
N ASN A 189 2.43 -15.15 20.64
CA ASN A 189 2.31 -16.54 21.04
C ASN A 189 3.36 -16.84 22.12
N ASP A 190 2.93 -17.23 23.31
CA ASP A 190 3.83 -17.63 24.40
C ASP A 190 3.96 -19.16 24.54
N ALA A 191 3.38 -19.93 23.62
CA ALA A 191 3.56 -21.37 23.59
C ALA A 191 4.95 -21.77 23.04
N PRO A 192 5.56 -22.84 23.58
CA PRO A 192 6.74 -23.45 22.98
C PRO A 192 6.51 -23.89 21.53
N TYR A 193 7.59 -23.96 20.76
CA TYR A 193 7.52 -24.43 19.37
C TYR A 193 6.94 -25.85 19.29
N GLY A 194 5.90 -26.01 18.46
CA GLY A 194 5.23 -27.29 18.24
C GLY A 194 4.13 -27.62 19.25
N GLU A 195 3.88 -26.77 20.25
CA GLU A 195 2.74 -26.87 21.15
C GLU A 195 1.54 -26.04 20.66
N GLU A 196 0.39 -26.25 21.30
CA GLU A 196 -0.83 -25.49 21.01
C GLU A 196 -0.59 -23.99 21.28
N PRO A 197 -0.95 -23.08 20.36
CA PRO A 197 -0.72 -21.65 20.55
C PRO A 197 -1.35 -21.10 21.83
N ASN A 198 -0.56 -20.34 22.59
CA ASN A 198 -1.01 -19.58 23.76
C ASN A 198 -0.93 -18.10 23.41
N ILE A 199 -2.00 -17.58 22.82
CA ILE A 199 -2.05 -16.21 22.31
C ILE A 199 -2.36 -15.24 23.44
N VAL A 200 -1.49 -14.25 23.61
CA VAL A 200 -1.61 -13.16 24.57
C VAL A 200 -1.71 -11.85 23.80
N THR A 201 -2.73 -11.05 24.11
CA THR A 201 -2.83 -9.67 23.63
C THR A 201 -1.84 -8.81 24.39
N VAL A 202 -0.95 -8.15 23.66
CA VAL A 202 0.10 -7.28 24.21
C VAL A 202 -0.42 -5.86 24.31
N GLU A 203 -1.05 -5.38 23.23
CA GLU A 203 -1.64 -4.05 23.19
C GLU A 203 -2.80 -3.98 22.20
N THR A 204 -3.78 -3.13 22.49
CA THR A 204 -4.83 -2.73 21.54
C THR A 204 -4.91 -1.22 21.50
N ARG A 205 -4.89 -0.62 20.31
CA ARG A 205 -5.01 0.82 20.12
C ARG A 205 -5.81 1.14 18.87
N VAL A 206 -6.53 2.26 18.91
CA VAL A 206 -7.21 2.82 17.73
C VAL A 206 -6.25 3.78 17.03
N VAL A 207 -6.02 3.55 15.74
CA VAL A 207 -5.27 4.46 14.86
C VAL A 207 -6.28 5.29 14.06
N ALA A 208 -6.27 6.60 14.24
CA ALA A 208 -7.23 7.49 13.59
C ALA A 208 -7.08 7.49 12.06
N ALA A 209 -8.09 8.01 11.36
CA ALA A 209 -8.07 8.14 9.90
C ALA A 209 -6.93 9.08 9.45
N GLY A 210 -6.08 8.62 8.52
CA GLY A 210 -4.94 9.38 8.03
C GLY A 210 -3.78 9.53 9.03
N ASP A 211 -3.81 8.81 10.16
CA ASP A 211 -2.86 8.97 11.27
C ASP A 211 -1.86 7.81 11.36
N LEU A 212 -0.87 7.96 12.23
CA LEU A 212 0.18 6.97 12.48
C LEU A 212 0.47 6.83 13.96
N GLU A 213 0.66 5.58 14.39
CA GLU A 213 0.98 5.22 15.78
C GLU A 213 2.26 4.39 15.85
N VAL A 214 3.04 4.62 16.90
CA VAL A 214 4.24 3.82 17.22
C VAL A 214 3.94 2.95 18.43
N PHE A 215 4.21 1.66 18.28
CA PHE A 215 4.08 0.67 19.35
C PHE A 215 5.48 0.20 19.74
N GLU A 216 5.90 0.57 20.95
CA GLU A 216 7.14 0.09 21.54
C GLU A 216 6.89 -1.28 22.14
N LEU A 217 7.58 -2.29 21.63
CA LEU A 217 7.36 -3.69 21.98
C LEU A 217 8.55 -4.26 22.75
N GLU A 218 8.29 -5.28 23.57
CA GLU A 218 9.37 -6.00 24.22
C GLU A 218 10.22 -6.73 23.17
N ARG A 219 11.54 -6.75 23.39
CA ARG A 219 12.47 -7.45 22.50
C ARG A 219 12.18 -8.95 22.44
N ARG A 220 12.24 -9.50 21.22
CA ARG A 220 11.99 -10.92 20.93
C ARG A 220 12.85 -11.42 19.78
N GLU A 221 14.16 -11.28 19.97
CA GLU A 221 15.17 -11.64 18.97
C GLU A 221 15.02 -13.06 18.43
N VAL A 222 14.88 -13.17 17.11
CA VAL A 222 14.53 -14.42 16.43
C VAL A 222 15.73 -15.37 16.31
N ASP A 223 16.93 -14.87 16.04
CA ASP A 223 18.16 -15.67 15.86
C ASP A 223 18.94 -15.90 17.14
N GLY A 224 18.56 -15.19 18.17
CA GLY A 224 19.08 -15.34 19.48
C GLY A 224 20.16 -14.38 19.96
N SER A 225 20.28 -13.22 19.34
CA SER A 225 21.14 -12.13 19.81
C SER A 225 20.76 -11.61 21.20
N SER A 226 21.76 -11.13 21.95
CA SER A 226 21.60 -10.49 23.27
C SER A 226 21.48 -8.97 23.11
N SER A 227 20.99 -8.25 24.13
CA SER A 227 20.93 -6.78 24.08
C SER A 227 22.30 -6.15 23.93
N ASN A 228 23.34 -6.81 24.43
CA ASN A 228 24.70 -6.26 24.52
C ASN A 228 24.74 -4.90 25.24
N ARG A 229 23.71 -4.59 26.03
CA ARG A 229 23.66 -3.39 26.86
C ARG A 229 24.78 -3.46 27.89
N GLN A 230 25.48 -2.35 28.09
CA GLN A 230 26.47 -2.26 29.15
C GLN A 230 25.78 -2.42 30.51
N CYS A 231 26.36 -3.24 31.38
CA CYS A 231 25.85 -3.52 32.70
C CYS A 231 26.98 -3.52 33.73
N THR A 232 26.60 -3.53 34.99
CA THR A 232 27.49 -3.72 36.14
C THR A 232 27.01 -4.89 36.97
N VAL A 233 27.94 -5.70 37.47
CA VAL A 233 27.64 -6.97 38.16
C VAL A 233 26.79 -6.76 39.42
N ASP A 234 26.89 -5.58 40.03
CA ASP A 234 26.24 -5.23 41.30
C ASP A 234 25.14 -4.16 41.18
N GLY A 235 24.82 -3.67 39.97
CA GLY A 235 24.06 -2.40 39.83
C GLY A 235 23.00 -2.34 38.72
N ASP A 236 23.24 -2.92 37.54
CA ASP A 236 22.33 -2.74 36.40
C ASP A 236 21.49 -3.99 36.11
N ALA A 237 20.17 -3.83 36.04
CA ALA A 237 19.27 -4.88 35.59
C ALA A 237 19.34 -5.01 34.07
N CYS A 238 19.79 -6.18 33.60
CA CYS A 238 19.69 -6.54 32.20
C CYS A 238 18.22 -6.73 31.78
N PRO A 239 17.87 -6.43 30.51
CA PRO A 239 16.48 -6.51 30.07
C PRO A 239 15.97 -7.95 30.05
N GLY A 240 14.70 -8.14 30.46
CA GLY A 240 14.05 -9.44 30.47
C GLY A 240 14.76 -10.45 31.38
N SER A 241 15.18 -11.57 30.81
CA SER A 241 15.89 -12.66 31.51
C SER A 241 17.39 -12.69 31.23
N GLU A 242 17.96 -11.63 30.67
CA GLU A 242 19.40 -11.54 30.42
C GLU A 242 20.19 -11.42 31.74
N VAL A 243 21.42 -11.91 31.71
CA VAL A 243 22.38 -11.85 32.82
C VAL A 243 23.58 -10.99 32.45
N CYS A 244 24.12 -10.25 33.42
CA CYS A 244 25.32 -9.46 33.20
C CYS A 244 26.55 -10.38 33.16
N VAL A 245 27.30 -10.35 32.06
CA VAL A 245 28.52 -11.16 31.85
C VAL A 245 29.68 -10.24 31.53
N CYS A 246 30.75 -10.33 32.32
CA CYS A 246 32.00 -9.59 32.11
C CYS A 246 32.95 -10.39 31.23
N LEU A 247 33.52 -9.73 30.22
CA LEU A 247 34.47 -10.31 29.27
C LEU A 247 35.92 -10.20 29.77
N ASP A 248 36.15 -9.44 30.83
CA ASP A 248 37.42 -9.18 31.48
C ASP A 248 37.37 -9.46 32.99
N GLU A 249 38.53 -9.79 33.57
CA GLU A 249 38.64 -10.06 35.02
C GLU A 249 38.46 -8.80 35.88
N GLU A 250 38.73 -7.62 35.30
CA GLU A 250 38.61 -6.32 35.97
C GLU A 250 37.17 -5.79 35.99
N GLN A 251 36.22 -6.52 35.39
CA GLN A 251 34.79 -6.18 35.32
C GLN A 251 34.52 -4.80 34.69
N THR A 252 35.38 -4.38 33.77
CA THR A 252 35.25 -3.11 33.04
C THR A 252 34.47 -3.25 31.74
N LEU A 253 34.35 -4.48 31.22
CA LEU A 253 33.68 -4.81 29.98
C LEU A 253 32.57 -5.84 30.22
N CYS A 254 31.53 -5.43 30.94
CA CYS A 254 30.36 -6.25 31.19
C CYS A 254 29.18 -5.89 30.27
N ARG A 255 28.54 -6.93 29.75
CA ARG A 255 27.44 -6.84 28.77
C ARG A 255 26.33 -7.79 29.18
N CYS A 256 25.08 -7.36 28.94
CA CYS A 256 23.93 -8.22 29.11
C CYS A 256 23.89 -9.31 28.05
N ARG A 257 23.78 -10.56 28.49
CA ARG A 257 23.79 -11.78 27.67
C ARG A 257 22.61 -12.67 28.02
N ARG A 258 22.07 -13.40 27.05
CA ARG A 258 20.94 -14.32 27.30
C ARG A 258 21.32 -15.59 28.07
N SER A 259 22.61 -15.90 28.16
CA SER A 259 23.15 -16.89 29.08
C SER A 259 24.60 -16.55 29.44
N PRO A 260 25.17 -17.13 30.51
CA PRO A 260 26.57 -16.92 30.88
C PRO A 260 27.59 -17.33 29.80
N THR A 261 27.20 -18.21 28.88
CA THR A 261 28.07 -18.74 27.82
C THR A 261 27.76 -18.18 26.43
N ALA A 262 26.76 -17.29 26.32
CA ALA A 262 26.37 -16.68 25.06
C ALA A 262 27.45 -15.72 24.56
N SER A 263 27.75 -15.77 23.25
CA SER A 263 28.65 -14.82 22.59
C SER A 263 28.01 -13.42 22.46
N GLY A 264 26.69 -13.38 22.58
CA GLY A 264 25.74 -12.29 22.45
C GLY A 264 25.33 -11.95 21.02
N LEU A 265 25.77 -12.74 20.04
CA LEU A 265 25.41 -12.62 18.64
C LEU A 265 24.89 -13.97 18.15
N ASN A 266 23.66 -14.02 17.64
CA ASN A 266 23.10 -15.21 16.98
C ASN A 266 23.25 -16.51 17.81
N ASP A 267 23.11 -16.45 19.14
CA ASP A 267 23.30 -17.61 20.02
C ASP A 267 22.07 -18.53 20.09
N GLY A 268 21.05 -18.27 19.27
CA GLY A 268 19.86 -19.09 19.17
C GLY A 268 20.11 -20.39 18.41
N THR A 269 19.26 -21.38 18.66
CA THR A 269 19.36 -22.68 18.01
C THR A 269 18.64 -22.73 16.66
N HIS A 270 17.89 -21.68 16.32
CA HIS A 270 17.08 -21.57 15.11
C HIS A 270 16.60 -20.12 14.91
N SER A 271 16.26 -19.75 13.68
CA SER A 271 15.56 -18.50 13.35
C SER A 271 14.13 -18.84 12.92
N ALA A 272 13.15 -18.73 13.82
CA ALA A 272 11.74 -18.97 13.50
C ALA A 272 10.82 -17.95 14.16
N LEU A 273 9.78 -17.53 13.41
CA LEU A 273 8.73 -16.59 13.84
C LEU A 273 7.75 -17.19 14.87
N SER A 274 8.21 -18.12 15.71
CA SER A 274 7.37 -18.89 16.63
C SER A 274 6.86 -18.01 17.78
N SER A 275 7.33 -18.22 19.02
CA SER A 275 7.05 -17.31 20.12
C SER A 275 7.81 -15.99 20.02
N GLN A 276 8.73 -15.86 19.06
CA GLN A 276 9.61 -14.70 18.91
C GLN A 276 9.07 -13.61 17.97
N ALA A 277 7.86 -13.76 17.45
CA ALA A 277 7.24 -12.75 16.60
C ALA A 277 5.96 -12.20 17.24
N TYR A 278 5.63 -10.97 16.89
CA TYR A 278 4.33 -10.38 17.17
C TYR A 278 3.44 -10.52 15.94
N ARG A 279 2.18 -10.87 16.16
CA ARG A 279 1.13 -10.78 15.14
C ARG A 279 0.35 -9.50 15.38
N LEU A 280 0.27 -8.67 14.35
CA LEU A 280 -0.60 -7.50 14.34
C LEU A 280 -1.86 -7.82 13.55
N ARG A 281 -3.01 -7.51 14.14
CA ARG A 281 -4.32 -7.62 13.51
C ARG A 281 -5.01 -6.27 13.47
N SER A 282 -5.62 -5.95 12.34
CA SER A 282 -6.35 -4.70 12.14
C SER A 282 -7.76 -4.95 11.59
N THR A 283 -8.69 -4.08 11.94
CA THR A 283 -10.05 -4.08 11.37
C THR A 283 -10.11 -3.51 9.95
N TRP A 284 -9.10 -2.76 9.52
CA TRP A 284 -9.01 -2.18 8.17
C TRP A 284 -7.59 -2.35 7.60
N PRO A 285 -7.40 -2.33 6.27
CA PRO A 285 -6.07 -2.47 5.67
C PRO A 285 -5.17 -1.30 6.07
N LEU A 286 -4.06 -1.57 6.74
CA LEU A 286 -3.07 -0.59 7.19
C LEU A 286 -1.73 -0.84 6.51
N ILE A 287 -0.77 0.05 6.75
CA ILE A 287 0.63 -0.19 6.42
C ILE A 287 1.41 -0.34 7.73
N ALA A 288 2.21 -1.41 7.85
CA ALA A 288 3.06 -1.65 9.00
C ALA A 288 4.53 -1.61 8.60
N TYR A 289 5.35 -0.96 9.44
CA TYR A 289 6.79 -0.84 9.30
C TYR A 289 7.48 -1.27 10.59
N GLN A 290 8.70 -1.78 10.45
CA GLN A 290 9.63 -2.14 11.52
C GLN A 290 10.89 -1.30 11.36
#